data_AF-A0A5D4XRG8-F1
#
_entry.id   AF-A0A5D4XRG8-F1
#
_cell.length_a   1.000
_cell.length_b   1.000
_cell.length_c   1.000
_cell.angle_alpha   90.00
_cell.angle_beta   90.00
_cell.angle_gamma   90.00
#
_symmetry.space_group_name_H-M   'P 1'
#
loop_
_entity.id
_entity.type
_entity.pdbx_description
1 polymer ?
#
loop_
_entity_poly.entity_id
_entity_poly.type
_entity_poly.pdbx_seq_one_letter_code
_entity_poly.pdbx_strand_id
1 'polypeptide(L)'
;MSNGPGTAYTVRQFVFDERGARNEDVTGFEDLVTHHPRANADAQMADGEILGVERPATRSHAFIGGAYQEVETARTDEYGTLKQDQVLLIKDFILERDGRRQLDVPSPIAGHVGRVDRANGLVELLDRRGGEVVARVRHLNPIAVAAGDDVAYGDSLGTQNNQGLRLAPGTHIHVHIEMDTRHYQNFRNYVDDLASGRLAVEAAHRAGVTAQPVIDDATFRLGESGEPVATVQRALVADGYRAAGDRPIAIDGVYRPDMQGALLAFQQDHRIPRTGDIDPATVQLALRVNLDRPLGPLRPAPDPDLANAVPQVLRDVRQGLDPAYTVRPWQPLPDAGHPVDPARTQRAPVHHAHPGHAPARLPERAPDPAHPGHPDHALLLRIRAGVRGLDRAVGKDWDTASERLGASLLAKAKECGFSGRDEIALVLNDATATLPAGALVHMERRGPYASADPAANWTHVRTADAVATPCEDSYRKAEALAGMQAATSPQGHRAIESTAVAAAHQQPHAMG
;
A
#
# COMPACT_ATOMS: atom_id res chain seq x y z
N MET A 1 -6.79 7.29 26.16
CA MET A 1 -6.38 8.53 26.86
C MET A 1 -7.32 9.62 26.36
N SER A 2 -8.04 10.28 27.27
CA SER A 2 -9.01 11.32 26.93
C SER A 2 -8.25 12.56 26.42
N ASN A 3 -8.57 13.02 25.21
CA ASN A 3 -7.99 14.23 24.62
C ASN A 3 -8.32 15.43 25.53
N GLY A 4 -7.28 16.11 26.01
CA GLY A 4 -7.42 17.32 26.81
C GLY A 4 -8.10 18.45 26.02
N PRO A 5 -8.84 19.36 26.68
CA PRO A 5 -9.75 20.33 26.06
C PRO A 5 -9.08 21.50 25.30
N GLY A 6 -7.84 21.34 24.80
CA GLY A 6 -7.06 22.41 24.15
C GLY A 6 -6.49 22.09 22.76
N THR A 7 -6.65 20.87 22.26
CA THR A 7 -6.09 20.39 20.97
C THR A 7 -7.15 20.01 19.94
N ALA A 8 -8.45 20.21 20.24
CA ALA A 8 -9.53 19.79 19.37
C ALA A 8 -9.66 20.72 18.15
N TYR A 9 -9.46 20.15 16.97
CA TYR A 9 -9.84 20.72 15.68
C TYR A 9 -10.68 19.67 14.94
N THR A 10 -11.35 20.08 13.87
CA THR A 10 -12.13 19.20 13.01
C THR A 10 -11.60 19.25 11.59
N VAL A 11 -11.53 18.09 10.94
CA VAL A 11 -11.41 18.00 9.49
C VAL A 11 -12.81 18.11 8.90
N ARG A 12 -12.98 18.98 7.91
CA ARG A 12 -14.25 19.25 7.25
C ARG A 12 -14.06 19.23 5.74
N GLN A 13 -15.15 19.19 5.01
CA GLN A 13 -15.15 19.31 3.56
C GLN A 13 -16.30 20.22 3.11
N PHE A 14 -16.17 20.82 1.94
CA PHE A 14 -17.26 21.57 1.33
C PHE A 14 -18.09 20.65 0.44
N VAL A 15 -19.40 20.61 0.68
CA VAL A 15 -20.36 19.79 -0.08
C VAL A 15 -21.38 20.69 -0.74
N PHE A 16 -21.72 20.35 -1.99
CA PHE A 16 -22.78 21.00 -2.76
C PHE A 16 -23.71 19.93 -3.34
N ASP A 17 -24.86 19.73 -2.70
CA ASP A 17 -25.91 18.78 -3.09
C ASP A 17 -27.29 19.46 -3.15
N GLU A 18 -28.37 18.68 -3.22
CA GLU A 18 -29.76 19.15 -3.23
C GLU A 18 -30.13 20.02 -2.02
N ARG A 19 -29.40 19.89 -0.91
CA ARG A 19 -29.59 20.66 0.33
C ARG A 19 -28.79 21.97 0.33
N GLY A 20 -28.06 22.25 -0.76
CA GLY A 20 -27.26 23.45 -0.96
C GLY A 20 -25.84 23.34 -0.41
N ALA A 21 -25.10 24.44 -0.54
CA ALA A 21 -23.71 24.58 -0.12
C ALA A 21 -23.57 24.54 1.41
N ARG A 22 -22.76 23.62 1.95
CA ARG A 22 -22.40 23.58 3.38
C ARG A 22 -21.04 22.94 3.61
N ASN A 23 -20.52 23.09 4.82
CA ASN A 23 -19.37 22.28 5.26
C ASN A 23 -19.88 21.11 6.10
N GLU A 24 -19.30 19.93 5.89
CA GLU A 24 -19.59 18.71 6.65
C GLU A 24 -18.32 18.20 7.31
N ASP A 25 -18.49 17.47 8.41
CA ASP A 25 -17.37 16.89 9.15
C ASP A 25 -16.86 15.65 8.41
N VAL A 26 -15.55 15.42 8.50
CA VAL A 26 -14.84 14.30 7.88
C VAL A 26 -14.26 13.46 9.01
N THR A 27 -14.66 12.19 9.08
CA THR A 27 -14.19 11.24 10.10
C THR A 27 -13.04 10.36 9.62
N GLY A 28 -12.77 10.37 8.31
CA GLY A 28 -11.63 9.70 7.68
C GLY A 28 -11.59 9.97 6.17
N PHE A 29 -10.63 9.36 5.49
CA PHE A 29 -10.38 9.56 4.05
C PHE A 29 -11.60 9.24 3.18
N GLU A 30 -12.33 8.16 3.49
CA GLU A 30 -13.47 7.70 2.69
C GLU A 30 -14.65 8.66 2.71
N ASP A 31 -14.73 9.54 3.71
CA ASP A 31 -15.77 10.57 3.77
C ASP A 31 -15.52 11.69 2.76
N LEU A 32 -14.26 11.91 2.33
CA LEU A 32 -13.91 12.98 1.41
C LEU A 32 -14.53 12.77 0.03
N VAL A 33 -15.53 13.59 -0.27
CA VAL A 33 -16.19 13.62 -1.58
C VAL A 33 -15.21 14.05 -2.66
N THR A 34 -15.56 13.72 -3.90
CA THR A 34 -14.81 14.20 -5.06
C THR A 34 -14.83 15.74 -5.09
N HIS A 35 -13.67 16.36 -5.28
CA HIS A 35 -13.42 17.80 -5.15
C HIS A 35 -13.94 18.65 -6.33
N HIS A 36 -15.21 18.44 -6.71
CA HIS A 36 -15.88 19.18 -7.79
C HIS A 36 -17.31 19.62 -7.44
N PRO A 37 -17.84 20.66 -8.11
CA PRO A 37 -19.25 21.01 -8.01
C PRO A 37 -20.13 19.80 -8.39
N ARG A 38 -21.05 19.42 -7.50
CA ARG A 38 -21.87 18.18 -7.57
C ARG A 38 -21.11 16.86 -7.46
N ALA A 39 -19.85 16.83 -7.00
CA ALA A 39 -19.10 15.61 -6.70
C ALA A 39 -19.07 14.58 -7.86
N ASN A 40 -18.95 15.05 -9.11
CA ASN A 40 -19.02 14.18 -10.31
C ASN A 40 -20.28 13.31 -10.37
N ALA A 41 -21.42 13.78 -9.85
CA ALA A 41 -22.68 13.01 -9.81
C ALA A 41 -23.16 12.53 -11.19
N ASP A 42 -22.81 13.25 -12.25
CA ASP A 42 -23.17 12.92 -13.63
C ASP A 42 -22.12 12.02 -14.33
N ALA A 43 -21.01 11.70 -13.66
CA ALA A 43 -19.90 10.96 -14.24
C ALA A 43 -20.22 9.46 -14.39
N GLN A 44 -19.83 8.90 -15.53
CA GLN A 44 -20.04 7.48 -15.83
C GLN A 44 -18.96 6.93 -16.76
N MET A 45 -18.65 5.64 -16.62
CA MET A 45 -17.81 4.88 -17.53
C MET A 45 -18.67 4.32 -18.67
N ALA A 46 -18.39 4.73 -19.90
CA ALA A 46 -19.07 4.25 -21.11
C ALA A 46 -18.03 4.06 -22.23
N ASP A 47 -18.08 2.91 -22.91
CA ASP A 47 -17.17 2.56 -24.01
C ASP A 47 -15.67 2.72 -23.67
N GLY A 48 -15.33 2.46 -22.39
CA GLY A 48 -13.97 2.56 -21.87
C GLY A 48 -13.51 4.00 -21.57
N GLU A 49 -14.38 4.99 -21.71
CA GLU A 49 -14.12 6.40 -21.42
C GLU A 49 -14.98 6.92 -20.27
N ILE A 50 -14.47 7.92 -19.55
CA ILE A 50 -15.22 8.61 -18.51
C ILE A 50 -15.96 9.78 -19.14
N LEU A 51 -17.29 9.72 -19.12
CA LEU A 51 -18.20 10.75 -19.63
C LEU A 51 -18.86 11.51 -18.47
N GLY A 52 -19.49 12.65 -18.77
CA GLY A 52 -20.25 13.43 -17.77
C GLY A 52 -19.38 14.19 -16.75
N VAL A 53 -18.06 14.24 -16.97
CA VAL A 53 -17.10 14.97 -16.13
C VAL A 53 -16.90 16.42 -16.57
N GLU A 54 -16.49 17.29 -15.64
CA GLU A 54 -16.30 18.72 -15.92
C GLU A 54 -15.01 18.98 -16.70
N ARG A 55 -15.08 19.81 -17.75
CA ARG A 55 -13.91 20.29 -18.54
C ARG A 55 -12.89 19.20 -18.89
N PRO A 56 -13.28 18.07 -19.52
CA PRO A 56 -12.36 16.97 -19.83
C PRO A 56 -11.17 17.39 -20.71
N ALA A 57 -11.29 18.50 -21.46
CA ALA A 57 -10.20 19.08 -22.23
C ALA A 57 -9.03 19.61 -21.36
N THR A 58 -9.30 20.06 -20.14
CA THR A 58 -8.31 20.71 -19.25
C THR A 58 -8.19 20.04 -17.89
N ARG A 59 -8.96 18.98 -17.63
CA ARG A 59 -8.98 18.22 -16.37
C ARG A 59 -8.96 16.74 -16.63
N SER A 60 -8.29 15.98 -15.76
CA SER A 60 -8.20 14.53 -15.86
C SER A 60 -9.03 13.87 -14.76
N HIS A 61 -9.61 12.72 -15.09
CA HIS A 61 -10.48 11.98 -14.18
C HIS A 61 -10.13 10.50 -14.24
N ALA A 62 -10.34 9.81 -13.12
CA ALA A 62 -10.12 8.38 -12.99
C ALA A 62 -11.14 7.78 -12.02
N PHE A 63 -11.36 6.48 -12.09
CA PHE A 63 -12.12 5.71 -11.12
C PHE A 63 -11.17 5.15 -10.05
N ILE A 64 -11.19 5.68 -8.83
CA ILE A 64 -10.27 5.30 -7.75
C ILE A 64 -11.09 5.14 -6.47
N GLY A 65 -10.89 4.02 -5.75
CA GLY A 65 -11.61 3.74 -4.52
C GLY A 65 -13.13 3.64 -4.71
N GLY A 66 -13.59 3.12 -5.85
CA GLY A 66 -15.02 2.94 -6.13
C GLY A 66 -15.76 4.20 -6.60
N ALA A 67 -15.07 5.31 -6.83
CA ALA A 67 -15.69 6.58 -7.26
C ALA A 67 -14.89 7.28 -8.36
N TYR A 68 -15.57 8.12 -9.16
CA TYR A 68 -14.91 8.99 -10.13
C TYR A 68 -14.27 10.17 -9.41
N GLN A 69 -12.95 10.21 -9.42
CA GLN A 69 -12.10 11.24 -8.82
C GLN A 69 -11.51 12.13 -9.93
N GLU A 70 -11.32 13.43 -9.67
CA GLU A 70 -10.37 14.19 -10.49
C GLU A 70 -8.93 13.82 -10.06
N VAL A 71 -8.04 13.80 -11.04
CA VAL A 71 -6.64 13.44 -10.89
C VAL A 71 -5.78 14.40 -11.67
N GLU A 72 -4.52 14.54 -11.28
CA GLU A 72 -3.50 15.21 -12.07
C GLU A 72 -2.70 14.17 -12.87
N THR A 73 -2.39 14.47 -14.12
CA THR A 73 -1.60 13.62 -15.02
C THR A 73 -0.65 14.48 -15.81
N ALA A 74 0.35 13.90 -16.48
CA ALA A 74 1.26 14.65 -17.36
C ALA A 74 0.54 15.51 -18.43
N ARG A 75 -0.71 15.17 -18.80
CA ARG A 75 -1.51 15.95 -19.75
C ARG A 75 -2.01 17.27 -19.16
N THR A 76 -2.35 17.27 -17.87
CA THR A 76 -2.98 18.41 -17.18
C THR A 76 -2.03 19.13 -16.23
N ASP A 77 -0.81 18.60 -16.04
CA ASP A 77 0.19 19.14 -15.13
C ASP A 77 0.73 20.49 -15.59
N GLU A 78 0.25 21.56 -14.96
CA GLU A 78 0.68 22.93 -15.24
C GLU A 78 2.16 23.20 -14.91
N TYR A 79 2.80 22.34 -14.10
CA TYR A 79 4.21 22.49 -13.70
C TYR A 79 5.19 21.71 -14.57
N GLY A 80 4.69 20.78 -15.41
CA GLY A 80 5.51 19.95 -16.30
C GLY A 80 6.54 19.07 -15.58
N THR A 81 6.24 18.64 -14.36
CA THR A 81 7.12 17.81 -13.52
C THR A 81 6.70 16.35 -13.42
N LEU A 82 5.41 16.04 -13.69
CA LEU A 82 4.92 14.66 -13.66
C LEU A 82 5.49 13.83 -14.80
N LYS A 83 5.87 12.59 -14.51
CA LYS A 83 6.19 11.59 -15.54
C LYS A 83 4.91 11.15 -16.26
N GLN A 84 5.10 10.57 -17.45
CA GLN A 84 4.00 10.14 -18.33
C GLN A 84 2.97 9.25 -17.63
N ASP A 85 3.41 8.39 -16.72
CA ASP A 85 2.57 7.40 -16.03
C ASP A 85 2.16 7.79 -14.62
N GLN A 86 2.58 8.95 -14.13
CA GLN A 86 2.17 9.42 -12.82
C GLN A 86 0.72 9.90 -12.85
N VAL A 87 -0.02 9.45 -11.83
CA VAL A 87 -1.39 9.85 -11.56
C VAL A 87 -1.45 10.32 -10.12
N LEU A 88 -1.76 11.59 -9.91
CA LEU A 88 -1.93 12.17 -8.58
C LEU A 88 -3.43 12.28 -8.28
N LEU A 89 -3.88 11.61 -7.21
CA LEU A 89 -5.23 11.75 -6.69
C LEU A 89 -5.36 13.09 -5.99
N ILE A 90 -6.40 13.84 -6.34
CA ILE A 90 -6.66 15.15 -5.75
C ILE A 90 -7.77 15.03 -4.71
N LYS A 91 -7.62 15.69 -3.56
CA LYS A 91 -8.68 15.91 -2.58
C LYS A 91 -8.59 17.30 -1.96
N ASP A 92 -9.75 17.79 -1.52
CA ASP A 92 -9.88 19.00 -0.74
C ASP A 92 -10.43 18.70 0.65
N PHE A 93 -9.89 19.39 1.65
CA PHE A 93 -10.45 19.39 2.99
C PHE A 93 -10.14 20.71 3.71
N ILE A 94 -10.81 20.93 4.82
CA ILE A 94 -10.73 22.14 5.63
C ILE A 94 -10.35 21.72 7.04
N LEU A 95 -9.22 22.22 7.51
CA LEU A 95 -8.88 22.20 8.93
C LEU A 95 -9.59 23.39 9.59
N GLU A 96 -10.39 23.12 10.62
CA GLU A 96 -11.13 24.15 11.35
C GLU A 96 -11.05 23.95 12.87
N ARG A 97 -10.87 25.05 13.61
CA ARG A 97 -10.95 25.09 15.07
C ARG A 97 -11.65 26.37 15.50
N ASP A 98 -12.73 26.24 16.27
CA ASP A 98 -13.52 27.36 16.78
C ASP A 98 -13.92 28.35 15.65
N GLY A 99 -14.26 27.81 14.47
CA GLY A 99 -14.59 28.59 13.27
C GLY A 99 -13.39 29.24 12.56
N ARG A 100 -12.17 29.04 13.03
CA ARG A 100 -10.92 29.53 12.40
C ARG A 100 -10.31 28.47 11.50
N ARG A 101 -9.83 28.90 10.34
CA ARG A 101 -9.24 28.05 9.29
C ARG A 101 -7.78 28.36 8.97
N GLN A 102 -7.15 29.25 9.72
CA GLN A 102 -5.71 29.55 9.57
C GLN A 102 -4.93 28.60 10.47
N LEU A 103 -4.91 27.32 10.09
CA LEU A 103 -4.26 26.25 10.82
C LEU A 103 -3.06 25.75 10.03
N ASP A 104 -2.04 25.28 10.74
CA ASP A 104 -0.87 24.71 10.12
C ASP A 104 -1.19 23.36 9.46
N VAL A 105 -0.58 23.15 8.29
CA VAL A 105 -0.78 21.97 7.44
C VAL A 105 0.47 21.10 7.55
N PRO A 106 0.39 19.95 8.25
CA PRO A 106 1.49 19.01 8.37
C PRO A 106 1.79 18.29 7.04
N SER A 107 3.03 17.83 6.89
CA SER A 107 3.44 17.05 5.71
C SER A 107 2.77 15.67 5.72
N PRO A 108 2.13 15.25 4.62
CA PRO A 108 1.45 13.95 4.52
C PRO A 108 2.43 12.77 4.40
N ILE A 109 3.67 13.04 4.03
CA ILE A 109 4.70 12.04 3.79
C ILE A 109 6.08 12.65 4.05
N ALA A 110 7.06 11.82 4.41
CA ALA A 110 8.45 12.25 4.43
C ALA A 110 8.96 12.36 2.98
N GLY A 111 9.83 13.32 2.72
CA GLY A 111 10.34 13.55 1.38
C GLY A 111 11.21 14.79 1.26
N HIS A 112 11.50 15.16 0.02
CA HIS A 112 12.32 16.30 -0.31
C HIS A 112 11.48 17.41 -0.93
N VAL A 113 11.62 18.66 -0.46
CA VAL A 113 10.89 19.79 -1.03
C VAL A 113 11.49 20.15 -2.39
N GLY A 114 10.84 19.74 -3.46
CA GLY A 114 11.29 19.98 -4.84
C GLY A 114 11.04 21.41 -5.30
N ARG A 115 9.88 21.96 -4.96
CA ARG A 115 9.45 23.30 -5.38
C ARG A 115 8.64 23.99 -4.29
N VAL A 116 8.88 25.29 -4.16
CA VAL A 116 8.03 26.21 -3.41
C VAL A 116 7.62 27.36 -4.34
N ASP A 117 6.33 27.52 -4.57
CA ASP A 117 5.76 28.65 -5.29
C ASP A 117 4.84 29.43 -4.35
N ARG A 118 5.40 30.50 -3.76
CA ARG A 118 4.68 31.36 -2.81
C ARG A 118 3.55 32.15 -3.46
N ALA A 119 3.62 32.43 -4.77
CA ALA A 119 2.57 33.18 -5.45
C ALA A 119 1.29 32.34 -5.59
N ASN A 120 1.45 31.03 -5.80
CA ASN A 120 0.33 30.08 -5.88
C ASN A 120 0.07 29.32 -4.57
N GLY A 121 0.88 29.54 -3.53
CA GLY A 121 0.75 28.88 -2.24
C GLY A 121 1.05 27.38 -2.31
N LEU A 122 1.95 26.97 -3.21
CA LEU A 122 2.27 25.58 -3.51
C LEU A 122 3.58 25.14 -2.83
N VAL A 123 3.53 23.96 -2.24
CA VAL A 123 4.69 23.14 -1.89
C VAL A 123 4.60 21.82 -2.64
N GLU A 124 5.66 21.45 -3.35
CA GLU A 124 5.81 20.17 -4.05
C GLU A 124 6.85 19.31 -3.33
N LEU A 125 6.47 18.08 -3.00
CA LEU A 125 7.29 17.08 -2.35
C LEU A 125 7.68 15.99 -3.34
N LEU A 126 8.96 15.61 -3.31
CA LEU A 126 9.54 14.52 -4.05
C LEU A 126 9.82 13.34 -3.11
N ASP A 127 9.83 12.11 -3.63
CA ASP A 127 10.23 10.90 -2.90
C ASP A 127 11.66 11.01 -2.34
N ARG A 128 12.53 11.64 -3.11
CA ARG A 128 13.93 11.94 -2.79
C ARG A 128 14.42 13.12 -3.63
N ARG A 129 15.59 13.64 -3.30
CA ARG A 129 16.23 14.71 -4.08
C ARG A 129 16.40 14.30 -5.55
N GLY A 130 15.76 15.05 -6.45
CA GLY A 130 15.79 14.80 -7.90
C GLY A 130 14.95 13.60 -8.37
N GLY A 131 14.12 13.03 -7.49
CA GLY A 131 13.21 11.95 -7.83
C GLY A 131 11.86 12.44 -8.36
N GLU A 132 10.80 11.72 -8.02
CA GLU A 132 9.45 11.92 -8.56
C GLU A 132 8.55 12.65 -7.57
N VAL A 133 7.59 13.42 -8.09
CA VAL A 133 6.60 14.10 -7.25
C VAL A 133 5.74 13.07 -6.53
N VAL A 134 5.70 13.13 -5.21
CA VAL A 134 4.84 12.26 -4.37
C VAL A 134 3.63 12.99 -3.83
N ALA A 135 3.75 14.30 -3.58
CA ALA A 135 2.63 15.11 -3.13
C ALA A 135 2.80 16.58 -3.51
N ARG A 136 1.69 17.27 -3.69
CA ARG A 136 1.60 18.73 -3.79
C ARG A 136 0.55 19.22 -2.83
N VAL A 137 0.86 20.30 -2.12
CA VAL A 137 -0.07 20.96 -1.20
C VAL A 137 -0.19 22.41 -1.61
N ARG A 138 -1.42 22.84 -1.87
CA ARG A 138 -1.72 24.18 -2.38
C ARG A 138 -2.44 25.04 -1.34
N HIS A 139 -2.61 26.31 -1.70
CA HIS A 139 -3.31 27.31 -0.91
C HIS A 139 -2.66 27.60 0.45
N LEU A 140 -1.34 27.40 0.57
CA LEU A 140 -0.60 27.71 1.79
C LEU A 140 -0.12 29.17 1.81
N ASN A 141 -0.31 29.84 2.94
CA ASN A 141 0.34 31.13 3.24
C ASN A 141 0.28 31.47 4.75
N PRO A 142 1.42 31.73 5.42
CA PRO A 142 2.79 31.61 4.89
C PRO A 142 3.20 30.14 4.67
N ILE A 143 4.13 29.92 3.74
CA ILE A 143 4.82 28.63 3.55
C ILE A 143 5.99 28.55 4.54
N ALA A 144 6.10 27.43 5.25
CA ALA A 144 7.08 27.22 6.33
C ALA A 144 8.41 26.60 5.84
N VAL A 145 8.42 26.00 4.65
CA VAL A 145 9.59 25.32 4.06
C VAL A 145 10.19 26.08 2.87
N ALA A 146 11.41 25.70 2.48
CA ALA A 146 12.10 26.15 1.28
C ALA A 146 12.40 24.98 0.33
N ALA A 147 12.54 25.28 -0.97
CA ALA A 147 13.00 24.29 -1.93
C ALA A 147 14.41 23.80 -1.55
N GLY A 148 14.60 22.49 -1.54
CA GLY A 148 15.83 21.84 -1.10
C GLY A 148 15.82 21.36 0.36
N ASP A 149 14.79 21.66 1.14
CA ASP A 149 14.61 21.12 2.49
C ASP A 149 14.19 19.65 2.43
N ASP A 150 14.56 18.87 3.46
CA ASP A 150 13.97 17.56 3.71
C ASP A 150 12.91 17.70 4.79
N VAL A 151 11.78 17.03 4.62
CA VAL A 151 10.65 17.04 5.57
C VAL A 151 10.35 15.64 6.05
N ALA A 152 10.05 15.50 7.34
CA ALA A 152 9.47 14.31 7.91
C ALA A 152 7.94 14.36 7.82
N TYR A 153 7.30 13.19 7.98
CA TYR A 153 5.86 13.12 8.18
C TYR A 153 5.45 13.99 9.38
N GLY A 154 4.46 14.85 9.20
CA GLY A 154 4.01 15.77 10.25
C GLY A 154 4.77 17.10 10.32
N ASP A 155 5.87 17.31 9.58
CA ASP A 155 6.54 18.61 9.59
C ASP A 155 5.64 19.71 9.01
N SER A 156 5.75 20.94 9.52
CA SER A 156 4.96 22.08 9.04
C SER A 156 5.32 22.44 7.59
N LEU A 157 4.38 22.31 6.66
CA LEU A 157 4.56 22.80 5.29
C LEU A 157 4.18 24.27 5.15
N GLY A 158 3.18 24.72 5.91
CA GLY A 158 2.67 26.09 5.88
C GLY A 158 1.32 26.21 6.54
N THR A 159 0.72 27.40 6.48
CA THR A 159 -0.61 27.67 7.04
C THR A 159 -1.69 27.60 5.96
N GLN A 160 -2.78 26.87 6.22
CA GLN A 160 -3.95 26.79 5.36
C GLN A 160 -4.50 28.18 5.06
N ASN A 161 -4.70 28.47 3.77
CA ASN A 161 -5.09 29.79 3.29
C ASN A 161 -5.95 29.64 2.00
N ASN A 162 -6.05 30.71 1.21
CA ASN A 162 -6.68 30.72 -0.10
C ASN A 162 -5.73 31.26 -1.19
N GLN A 163 -4.43 31.20 -0.92
CA GLN A 163 -3.38 31.69 -1.82
C GLN A 163 -3.46 30.97 -3.18
N GLY A 164 -3.32 31.71 -4.27
CA GLY A 164 -3.42 31.16 -5.63
C GLY A 164 -4.84 31.08 -6.21
N LEU A 165 -5.91 31.19 -5.40
CA LEU A 165 -7.30 31.14 -5.89
C LEU A 165 -7.78 32.44 -6.56
N ARG A 166 -7.04 33.55 -6.41
CA ARG A 166 -7.43 34.90 -6.87
C ARG A 166 -8.80 35.35 -6.32
N LEU A 167 -9.11 34.95 -5.09
CA LEU A 167 -10.31 35.33 -4.35
C LEU A 167 -9.97 36.33 -3.23
N ALA A 168 -10.99 36.97 -2.66
CA ALA A 168 -10.81 37.89 -1.54
C ALA A 168 -10.10 37.17 -0.36
N PRO A 169 -9.10 37.80 0.28
CA PRO A 169 -8.39 37.21 1.41
C PRO A 169 -9.35 36.72 2.50
N GLY A 170 -9.07 35.55 3.06
CA GLY A 170 -9.87 34.98 4.16
C GLY A 170 -11.13 34.22 3.72
N THR A 171 -11.38 34.07 2.41
CA THR A 171 -12.53 33.31 1.87
C THR A 171 -12.07 32.01 1.22
N HIS A 172 -12.93 30.98 1.17
CA HIS A 172 -12.62 29.72 0.49
C HIS A 172 -11.31 29.06 0.98
N ILE A 173 -11.03 29.19 2.28
CA ILE A 173 -9.84 28.61 2.90
C ILE A 173 -10.01 27.10 3.01
N HIS A 174 -9.10 26.36 2.38
CA HIS A 174 -9.03 24.89 2.38
C HIS A 174 -7.60 24.43 2.06
N VAL A 175 -7.31 23.16 2.33
CA VAL A 175 -6.15 22.44 1.77
C VAL A 175 -6.61 21.74 0.51
N HIS A 176 -5.91 22.01 -0.60
CA HIS A 176 -5.96 21.19 -1.80
C HIS A 176 -4.67 20.38 -1.84
N ILE A 177 -4.80 19.06 -1.92
CA ILE A 177 -3.68 18.13 -1.95
C ILE A 177 -3.79 17.21 -3.15
N GLU A 178 -2.67 17.04 -3.84
CA GLU A 178 -2.50 16.15 -4.98
C GLU A 178 -1.47 15.11 -4.55
N MET A 179 -1.82 13.84 -4.47
CA MET A 179 -0.90 12.80 -3.97
C MET A 179 -0.81 11.66 -4.96
N ASP A 180 0.42 11.25 -5.27
CA ASP A 180 0.66 10.16 -6.21
C ASP A 180 -0.05 8.89 -5.71
N THR A 181 -0.81 8.27 -6.60
CA THR A 181 -1.65 7.10 -6.29
C THR A 181 -0.85 5.88 -5.82
N ARG A 182 0.45 5.82 -6.11
CA ARG A 182 1.39 4.84 -5.53
C ARG A 182 1.58 5.00 -4.02
N HIS A 183 1.21 6.17 -3.50
CA HIS A 183 1.19 6.52 -2.08
C HIS A 183 -0.23 6.64 -1.52
N TYR A 184 -1.22 6.01 -2.16
CA TYR A 184 -2.63 6.07 -1.76
C TYR A 184 -2.85 5.73 -0.26
N GLN A 185 -2.17 4.70 0.26
CA GLN A 185 -2.27 4.35 1.67
C GLN A 185 -1.66 5.41 2.59
N ASN A 186 -0.55 6.05 2.21
CA ASN A 186 -0.02 7.18 2.97
C ASN A 186 -1.04 8.32 3.03
N PHE A 187 -1.72 8.59 1.91
CA PHE A 187 -2.72 9.63 1.84
C PHE A 187 -3.93 9.34 2.74
N ARG A 188 -4.45 8.11 2.65
CA ARG A 188 -5.54 7.63 3.50
C ARG A 188 -5.19 7.77 4.97
N ASN A 189 -4.03 7.22 5.36
CA ASN A 189 -3.55 7.25 6.73
C ASN A 189 -3.37 8.70 7.23
N TYR A 190 -2.88 9.60 6.38
CA TYR A 190 -2.73 11.02 6.72
C TYR A 190 -4.05 11.69 7.06
N VAL A 191 -5.09 11.50 6.24
CA VAL A 191 -6.42 12.07 6.51
C VAL A 191 -7.05 11.44 7.76
N ASP A 192 -6.91 10.13 7.93
CA ASP A 192 -7.40 9.42 9.12
C ASP A 192 -6.69 9.87 10.40
N ASP A 193 -5.39 10.15 10.32
CA ASP A 193 -4.61 10.69 11.43
C ASP A 193 -5.04 12.11 11.79
N LEU A 194 -5.36 12.93 10.79
CA LEU A 194 -5.92 14.26 11.02
C LEU A 194 -7.31 14.16 11.68
N ALA A 195 -8.21 13.37 11.09
CA ALA A 195 -9.59 13.25 11.53
C ALA A 195 -9.72 12.63 12.94
N SER A 196 -8.87 11.66 13.27
CA SER A 196 -8.80 11.05 14.61
C SER A 196 -8.09 11.93 15.65
N GLY A 197 -7.38 12.96 15.21
CA GLY A 197 -6.52 13.80 16.05
C GLY A 197 -5.19 13.16 16.46
N ARG A 198 -4.82 12.00 15.88
CA ARG A 198 -3.48 11.40 16.05
C ARG A 198 -2.39 12.33 15.52
N LEU A 199 -2.67 13.05 14.43
CA LEU A 199 -1.83 14.12 13.91
C LEU A 199 -2.41 15.47 14.30
N ALA A 200 -1.76 16.16 15.24
CA ALA A 200 -2.20 17.49 15.67
C ALA A 200 -1.88 18.58 14.62
N VAL A 201 -2.74 19.60 14.48
CA VAL A 201 -2.44 20.76 13.63
C VAL A 201 -1.49 21.76 14.30
N GLU A 202 -1.27 21.70 15.62
CA GLU A 202 -0.19 22.46 16.24
C GLU A 202 1.13 21.70 16.15
N ALA A 203 2.13 22.32 15.52
CA ALA A 203 3.48 21.76 15.41
C ALA A 203 4.07 21.31 16.76
N ALA A 204 3.80 22.06 17.83
CA ALA A 204 4.28 21.74 19.19
C ALA A 204 3.77 20.39 19.73
N HIS A 205 2.65 19.87 19.20
CA HIS A 205 2.01 18.64 19.65
C HIS A 205 2.31 17.43 18.75
N ARG A 206 3.12 17.60 17.71
CA ARG A 206 3.48 16.52 16.77
C ARG A 206 4.80 15.79 17.12
N ALA A 207 5.41 16.14 18.25
CA ALA A 207 6.65 15.51 18.68
C ALA A 207 6.48 13.99 18.84
N GLY A 208 7.25 13.21 18.07
CA GLY A 208 7.23 11.75 18.11
C GLY A 208 6.09 11.08 17.34
N VAL A 209 5.23 11.85 16.65
CA VAL A 209 4.23 11.28 15.74
C VAL A 209 4.94 10.80 14.47
N THR A 210 4.77 9.53 14.13
CA THR A 210 5.32 8.92 12.92
C THR A 210 4.22 8.51 11.96
N ALA A 211 4.54 8.44 10.66
CA ALA A 211 3.61 7.92 9.66
C ALA A 211 3.13 6.52 10.05
N GLN A 212 1.85 6.23 9.82
CA GLN A 212 1.37 4.86 9.94
C GLN A 212 2.05 3.97 8.89
N PRO A 213 2.30 2.69 9.22
CA PRO A 213 2.88 1.76 8.26
C PRO A 213 1.95 1.58 7.05
N VAL A 214 2.54 1.59 5.86
CA VAL A 214 1.87 1.13 4.63
C VAL A 214 1.94 -0.40 4.62
N ILE A 215 0.81 -1.04 4.38
CA ILE A 215 0.70 -2.51 4.36
C ILE A 215 0.61 -2.92 2.90
N ASP A 216 1.48 -3.82 2.44
CA ASP A 216 1.34 -4.40 1.11
C ASP A 216 0.01 -5.18 1.03
N ASP A 217 -0.96 -4.60 0.34
CA ASP A 217 -2.28 -5.16 0.08
C ASP A 217 -2.33 -5.93 -1.25
N ALA A 218 -1.17 -6.11 -1.90
CA ALA A 218 -1.00 -6.75 -3.20
C ALA A 218 -1.96 -6.18 -4.28
N THR A 219 -2.35 -4.91 -4.12
CA THR A 219 -3.29 -4.22 -5.00
C THR A 219 -2.55 -3.17 -5.80
N PHE A 220 -2.60 -3.28 -7.12
CA PHE A 220 -1.93 -2.33 -8.02
C PHE A 220 -2.90 -1.24 -8.48
N ARG A 221 -2.52 0.01 -8.22
CA ARG A 221 -3.33 1.20 -8.53
C ARG A 221 -2.86 1.87 -9.82
N LEU A 222 -3.64 2.85 -10.30
CA LEU A 222 -3.23 3.63 -11.47
C LEU A 222 -1.81 4.19 -11.30
N GLY A 223 -1.03 4.19 -12.38
CA GLY A 223 0.36 4.60 -12.39
C GLY A 223 1.34 3.60 -11.76
N GLU A 224 0.86 2.54 -11.09
CA GLU A 224 1.73 1.45 -10.64
C GLU A 224 2.13 0.52 -11.78
N SER A 225 3.24 -0.19 -11.56
CA SER A 225 3.76 -1.15 -12.51
C SER A 225 4.23 -2.44 -11.84
N GLY A 226 4.19 -3.55 -12.58
CA GLY A 226 4.66 -4.84 -12.12
C GLY A 226 4.17 -6.02 -12.95
N GLU A 227 4.71 -7.21 -12.66
CA GLU A 227 4.29 -8.45 -13.33
C GLU A 227 2.79 -8.79 -13.14
N PRO A 228 2.16 -8.53 -11.97
CA PRO A 228 0.71 -8.71 -11.83
C PRO A 228 -0.09 -7.83 -12.79
N VAL A 229 0.37 -6.59 -13.04
CA VAL A 229 -0.24 -5.70 -14.04
C VAL A 229 -0.09 -6.29 -15.44
N ALA A 230 1.11 -6.76 -15.82
CA ALA A 230 1.34 -7.41 -17.11
C ALA A 230 0.47 -8.68 -17.29
N THR A 231 0.26 -9.43 -16.21
CA THR A 231 -0.63 -10.59 -16.18
C THR A 231 -2.07 -10.21 -16.50
N VAL A 232 -2.57 -9.13 -15.89
CA VAL A 232 -3.91 -8.60 -16.19
C VAL A 232 -3.98 -8.06 -17.61
N GLN A 233 -3.00 -7.28 -18.06
CA GLN A 233 -2.95 -6.79 -19.45
C GLN A 233 -3.02 -7.94 -20.48
N ARG A 234 -2.29 -9.04 -20.25
CA ARG A 234 -2.39 -10.25 -21.07
C ARG A 234 -3.80 -10.83 -21.09
N ALA A 235 -4.44 -10.94 -19.93
CA ALA A 235 -5.80 -11.47 -19.83
C ALA A 235 -6.82 -10.58 -20.53
N LEU A 236 -6.72 -9.25 -20.36
CA LEU A 236 -7.56 -8.28 -21.06
C LEU A 236 -7.44 -8.45 -22.58
N VAL A 237 -6.22 -8.53 -23.10
CA VAL A 237 -5.97 -8.72 -24.54
C VAL A 237 -6.47 -10.10 -25.01
N ALA A 238 -6.25 -11.17 -24.22
CA ALA A 238 -6.70 -12.52 -24.54
C ALA A 238 -8.23 -12.64 -24.64
N ASP A 239 -8.95 -11.89 -23.81
CA ASP A 239 -10.41 -11.82 -23.82
C ASP A 239 -10.96 -10.77 -24.80
N GLY A 240 -10.10 -10.03 -25.50
CA GLY A 240 -10.48 -9.11 -26.57
C GLY A 240 -10.82 -7.68 -26.09
N TYR A 241 -10.53 -7.34 -24.84
CA TYR A 241 -10.69 -5.97 -24.35
C TYR A 241 -9.68 -5.01 -24.99
N ARG A 242 -10.07 -3.74 -25.10
CA ARG A 242 -9.28 -2.65 -25.70
C ARG A 242 -9.26 -1.44 -24.78
N ALA A 243 -8.17 -0.68 -24.84
CA ALA A 243 -8.05 0.58 -24.12
C ALA A 243 -9.00 1.63 -24.70
N ALA A 244 -9.19 2.72 -23.98
CA ALA A 244 -10.00 3.86 -24.40
C ALA A 244 -9.69 4.29 -25.85
N GLY A 245 -10.75 4.59 -26.61
CA GLY A 245 -10.65 4.91 -28.04
C GLY A 245 -10.34 3.72 -28.94
N ASP A 246 -10.74 2.50 -28.56
CA ASP A 246 -10.55 1.24 -29.30
C ASP A 246 -9.07 0.86 -29.54
N ARG A 247 -8.16 1.41 -28.71
CA ARG A 247 -6.72 1.22 -28.87
C ARG A 247 -6.27 -0.14 -28.34
N PRO A 248 -5.22 -0.76 -28.91
CA PRO A 248 -4.60 -1.93 -28.31
C PRO A 248 -4.10 -1.63 -26.89
N ILE A 249 -4.29 -2.57 -25.97
CA ILE A 249 -3.70 -2.50 -24.63
C ILE A 249 -2.23 -2.91 -24.73
N ALA A 250 -1.33 -2.05 -24.26
CA ALA A 250 0.09 -2.39 -24.14
C ALA A 250 0.28 -3.45 -23.05
N ILE A 251 1.16 -4.42 -23.29
CA ILE A 251 1.56 -5.44 -22.29
C ILE A 251 2.97 -5.10 -21.83
N ASP A 252 3.08 -4.00 -21.10
CA ASP A 252 4.33 -3.41 -20.60
C ASP A 252 4.42 -3.42 -19.07
N GLY A 253 3.38 -3.94 -18.40
CA GLY A 253 3.29 -4.00 -16.95
C GLY A 253 2.96 -2.67 -16.28
N VAL A 254 2.49 -1.64 -16.99
CA VAL A 254 2.13 -0.33 -16.40
C VAL A 254 0.62 -0.11 -16.43
N TYR A 255 0.02 0.19 -15.28
CA TYR A 255 -1.43 0.41 -15.20
C TYR A 255 -1.79 1.87 -15.52
N ARG A 256 -2.06 2.15 -16.80
CA ARG A 256 -2.34 3.51 -17.29
C ARG A 256 -3.86 3.82 -17.27
N PRO A 257 -4.25 5.11 -17.16
CA PRO A 257 -5.67 5.50 -17.14
C PRO A 257 -6.50 5.00 -18.32
N ASP A 258 -5.93 4.88 -19.52
CA ASP A 258 -6.66 4.42 -20.71
C ASP A 258 -6.99 2.92 -20.70
N MET A 259 -6.30 2.12 -19.87
CA MET A 259 -6.63 0.72 -19.60
C MET A 259 -7.81 0.57 -18.62
N GLN A 260 -8.13 1.60 -17.83
CA GLN A 260 -9.05 1.46 -16.70
C GLN A 260 -10.48 1.07 -17.12
N GLY A 261 -10.97 1.59 -18.24
CA GLY A 261 -12.26 1.18 -18.79
C GLY A 261 -12.34 -0.31 -19.10
N ALA A 262 -11.27 -0.85 -19.71
CA ALA A 262 -11.14 -2.29 -19.99
C ALA A 262 -11.10 -3.13 -18.70
N LEU A 263 -10.36 -2.66 -17.69
CA LEU A 263 -10.27 -3.33 -16.39
C LEU A 263 -11.64 -3.44 -15.72
N LEU A 264 -12.39 -2.34 -15.66
CA LEU A 264 -13.71 -2.30 -15.05
C LEU A 264 -14.73 -3.19 -15.79
N ALA A 265 -14.64 -3.24 -17.12
CA ALA A 265 -15.46 -4.13 -17.94
C ALA A 265 -15.10 -5.61 -17.68
N PHE A 266 -13.80 -5.93 -17.63
CA PHE A 266 -13.31 -7.26 -17.29
C PHE A 266 -13.79 -7.73 -15.91
N GLN A 267 -13.66 -6.87 -14.89
CA GLN A 267 -14.16 -7.16 -13.55
C GLN A 267 -15.67 -7.43 -13.57
N GLN A 268 -16.44 -6.61 -14.29
CA GLN A 268 -17.88 -6.74 -14.41
C GLN A 268 -18.31 -8.03 -15.12
N ASP A 269 -17.73 -8.32 -16.28
CA ASP A 269 -18.12 -9.45 -17.13
C ASP A 269 -17.81 -10.80 -16.46
N HIS A 270 -16.72 -10.84 -15.70
CA HIS A 270 -16.31 -12.00 -14.91
C HIS A 270 -16.90 -12.02 -13.49
N ARG A 271 -17.80 -11.07 -13.16
CA ARG A 271 -18.56 -11.01 -11.90
C ARG A 271 -17.71 -10.92 -10.63
N ILE A 272 -16.59 -10.21 -10.69
CA ILE A 272 -15.83 -9.78 -9.51
C ILE A 272 -16.15 -8.30 -9.21
N PRO A 273 -15.90 -7.81 -7.98
CA PRO A 273 -16.14 -6.41 -7.64
C PRO A 273 -15.43 -5.45 -8.61
N ARG A 274 -16.15 -4.42 -9.05
CA ARG A 274 -15.64 -3.38 -9.97
C ARG A 274 -14.85 -2.33 -9.21
N THR A 275 -13.73 -2.74 -8.62
CA THR A 275 -12.88 -1.88 -7.79
C THR A 275 -12.16 -0.82 -8.62
N GLY A 276 -11.86 -1.14 -9.88
CA GLY A 276 -10.98 -0.33 -10.72
C GLY A 276 -9.51 -0.40 -10.30
N ASP A 277 -9.18 -1.27 -9.35
CA ASP A 277 -7.83 -1.60 -8.93
C ASP A 277 -7.47 -3.01 -9.41
N ILE A 278 -6.19 -3.28 -9.61
CA ILE A 278 -5.68 -4.62 -9.88
C ILE A 278 -5.42 -5.31 -8.54
N ASP A 279 -6.51 -5.72 -7.90
CA ASP A 279 -6.51 -6.44 -6.62
C ASP A 279 -6.18 -7.95 -6.79
N PRO A 280 -5.93 -8.68 -5.70
CA PRO A 280 -5.59 -10.11 -5.77
C PRO A 280 -6.64 -10.96 -6.49
N ALA A 281 -7.94 -10.62 -6.39
CA ALA A 281 -9.01 -11.33 -7.06
C ALA A 281 -8.93 -11.13 -8.59
N THR A 282 -8.64 -9.91 -9.02
CA THR A 282 -8.44 -9.53 -10.42
C THR A 282 -7.22 -10.24 -11.01
N VAL A 283 -6.10 -10.28 -10.29
CA VAL A 283 -4.89 -11.00 -10.71
C VAL A 283 -5.15 -12.51 -10.83
N GLN A 284 -5.85 -13.11 -9.85
CA GLN A 284 -6.17 -14.53 -9.87
C GLN A 284 -7.05 -14.89 -11.06
N LEU A 285 -8.07 -14.06 -11.35
CA LEU A 285 -8.92 -14.24 -12.52
C LEU A 285 -8.12 -14.13 -13.82
N ALA A 286 -7.24 -13.12 -13.92
CA ALA A 286 -6.39 -12.95 -15.09
C ALA A 286 -5.46 -14.15 -15.33
N LEU A 287 -4.91 -14.76 -14.27
CA LEU A 287 -4.12 -15.98 -14.40
C LEU A 287 -4.95 -17.13 -15.01
N ARG A 288 -6.20 -17.31 -14.59
CA ARG A 288 -7.10 -18.34 -15.15
C ARG A 288 -7.39 -18.09 -16.63
N VAL A 289 -7.75 -16.85 -16.99
CA VAL A 289 -7.98 -16.45 -18.38
C VAL A 289 -6.76 -16.74 -19.25
N ASN A 290 -5.56 -16.39 -18.77
CA ASN A 290 -4.31 -16.65 -19.50
C ASN A 290 -4.01 -18.14 -19.67
N LEU A 291 -4.43 -19.00 -18.75
CA LEU A 291 -4.29 -20.47 -18.87
C LEU A 291 -5.26 -21.03 -19.90
N ASP A 292 -6.49 -20.55 -19.92
CA ASP A 292 -7.54 -21.01 -20.85
C ASP A 292 -7.34 -20.47 -22.27
N ARG A 293 -6.79 -19.26 -22.38
CA ARG A 293 -6.55 -18.53 -23.64
C ARG A 293 -5.13 -17.96 -23.66
N PRO A 294 -4.11 -18.80 -23.81
CA PRO A 294 -2.74 -18.32 -23.85
C PRO A 294 -2.55 -17.46 -25.10
N LEU A 295 -2.21 -16.18 -24.89
CA LEU A 295 -1.53 -15.42 -25.92
C LEU A 295 -0.20 -16.16 -26.17
N GLY A 296 0.06 -16.56 -27.42
CA GLY A 296 1.35 -17.13 -27.81
C GLY A 296 2.52 -16.24 -27.38
N PRO A 297 3.78 -16.72 -27.43
CA PRO A 297 4.92 -15.98 -26.91
C PRO A 297 4.93 -14.53 -27.43
N LEU A 298 4.85 -13.59 -26.50
CA LEU A 298 4.85 -12.17 -26.79
C LEU A 298 6.13 -11.83 -27.54
N ARG A 299 6.00 -11.23 -28.73
CA ARG A 299 7.10 -10.43 -29.28
C ARG A 299 7.30 -9.26 -28.31
N PRO A 300 8.53 -9.00 -27.82
CA PRO A 300 8.77 -7.83 -26.99
C PRO A 300 8.25 -6.58 -27.71
N ALA A 301 7.65 -5.65 -26.97
CA ALA A 301 7.36 -4.33 -27.50
C ALA A 301 8.67 -3.74 -28.09
N PRO A 302 8.64 -3.10 -29.27
CA PRO A 302 9.81 -2.39 -29.76
C PRO A 302 10.15 -1.30 -28.73
N ASP A 303 11.39 -1.32 -28.28
CA ASP A 303 11.96 -0.28 -27.43
C ASP A 303 11.74 1.09 -28.12
N PRO A 304 11.05 2.05 -27.47
CA PRO A 304 10.80 3.37 -28.06
C PRO A 304 12.10 4.13 -28.39
N ASP A 305 13.23 3.79 -27.75
CA ASP A 305 14.55 4.35 -28.09
C ASP A 305 15.15 3.72 -29.36
N LEU A 306 14.74 2.53 -29.75
CA LEU A 306 15.19 1.91 -31.02
C LEU A 306 14.53 2.55 -32.25
N ALA A 307 13.31 3.09 -32.12
CA ALA A 307 12.56 3.63 -33.26
C ALA A 307 13.22 4.88 -33.88
N ASN A 308 14.03 5.62 -33.10
CA ASN A 308 14.74 6.81 -33.55
C ASN A 308 16.19 6.57 -34.00
N ALA A 309 16.70 5.34 -33.91
CA ALA A 309 18.09 5.02 -34.29
C ALA A 309 18.27 4.46 -35.72
N VAL A 310 17.16 4.19 -36.45
CA VAL A 310 17.21 3.36 -37.67
C VAL A 310 17.58 4.08 -38.99
N PRO A 311 17.86 5.39 -39.08
CA PRO A 311 18.50 5.92 -40.30
C PRO A 311 20.04 5.85 -40.33
N GLN A 312 20.71 5.55 -39.20
CA GLN A 312 22.18 5.62 -39.10
C GLN A 312 22.86 4.24 -39.16
N VAL A 313 22.33 3.26 -38.42
CA VAL A 313 22.92 1.90 -38.37
C VAL A 313 22.86 1.19 -39.73
N LEU A 314 21.85 1.48 -40.56
CA LEU A 314 21.73 0.95 -41.92
C LEU A 314 22.68 1.60 -42.94
N ARG A 315 23.30 2.75 -42.63
CA ARG A 315 24.33 3.36 -43.49
C ARG A 315 25.70 2.74 -43.26
N ASP A 316 26.01 2.38 -42.01
CA ASP A 316 27.32 1.84 -41.64
C ASP A 316 27.50 0.36 -42.00
N VAL A 317 26.40 -0.38 -42.23
CA VAL A 317 26.45 -1.77 -42.73
C VAL A 317 26.73 -1.84 -44.24
N ARG A 318 26.68 -0.72 -44.96
CA ARG A 318 26.90 -0.67 -46.42
C ARG A 318 28.29 -0.17 -46.84
N GLN A 319 29.12 0.28 -45.89
CA GLN A 319 30.54 0.59 -46.13
C GLN A 319 31.38 -0.24 -45.16
N GLY A 320 32.08 -1.24 -45.71
CA GLY A 320 32.70 -2.34 -44.97
C GLY A 320 33.54 -1.90 -43.78
N LEU A 321 33.32 -2.57 -42.64
CA LEU A 321 34.10 -2.39 -41.43
C LEU A 321 35.34 -3.28 -41.40
N ASP A 322 36.40 -2.61 -40.95
CA ASP A 322 37.79 -2.95 -40.71
C ASP A 322 37.99 -4.18 -39.77
N PRO A 323 38.92 -5.12 -40.07
CA PRO A 323 39.18 -6.30 -39.25
C PRO A 323 40.02 -5.96 -38.00
N ALA A 324 39.39 -5.38 -36.96
CA ALA A 324 40.05 -5.17 -35.68
C ALA A 324 39.15 -5.35 -34.44
N TYR A 325 38.18 -6.27 -34.49
CA TYR A 325 37.50 -6.72 -33.28
C TYR A 325 37.16 -8.22 -33.35
N THR A 326 38.05 -9.04 -32.80
CA THR A 326 37.75 -10.44 -32.50
C THR A 326 37.49 -10.59 -31.00
N VAL A 327 36.33 -11.16 -30.71
CA VAL A 327 35.82 -11.56 -29.39
C VAL A 327 36.76 -12.61 -28.79
N ARG A 328 37.16 -12.42 -27.53
CA ARG A 328 37.78 -13.48 -26.70
C ARG A 328 36.71 -14.17 -25.83
N PRO A 329 36.70 -15.51 -25.75
CA PRO A 329 35.79 -16.27 -24.89
C PRO A 329 36.23 -16.25 -23.41
N TRP A 330 35.26 -16.21 -22.50
CA TRP A 330 35.43 -16.25 -21.05
C TRP A 330 35.70 -17.69 -20.54
N GLN A 331 36.66 -17.85 -19.63
CA GLN A 331 36.91 -19.05 -18.80
C GLN A 331 37.00 -18.65 -17.31
N PRO A 332 36.73 -19.56 -16.35
CA PRO A 332 36.62 -19.26 -14.92
C PRO A 332 37.98 -19.21 -14.20
N LEU A 333 38.06 -18.40 -13.15
CA LEU A 333 39.24 -18.23 -12.28
C LEU A 333 39.29 -19.28 -11.14
N PRO A 334 40.47 -19.83 -10.80
CA PRO A 334 40.67 -20.69 -9.63
C PRO A 334 41.21 -19.97 -8.39
N ASP A 335 41.00 -20.67 -7.27
CA ASP A 335 41.48 -20.50 -5.90
C ASP A 335 42.88 -19.90 -5.71
N ALA A 336 43.02 -19.02 -4.71
CA ALA A 336 44.31 -18.67 -4.12
C ALA A 336 44.15 -18.35 -2.62
N GLY A 337 44.41 -19.35 -1.79
CA GLY A 337 44.56 -19.21 -0.35
C GLY A 337 45.84 -18.49 0.05
N HIS A 338 45.84 -17.97 1.27
CA HIS A 338 47.05 -17.62 2.01
C HIS A 338 46.95 -18.08 3.48
N PRO A 339 48.09 -18.37 4.13
CA PRO A 339 48.21 -19.43 5.13
C PRO A 339 47.89 -19.00 6.56
N VAL A 340 47.44 -19.99 7.34
CA VAL A 340 47.20 -19.92 8.79
C VAL A 340 48.47 -20.34 9.53
N ASP A 341 48.94 -19.52 10.46
CA ASP A 341 50.00 -19.85 11.43
C ASP A 341 49.37 -20.52 12.68
N PRO A 342 49.75 -21.77 13.04
CA PRO A 342 49.11 -22.54 14.09
C PRO A 342 49.88 -22.44 15.41
N ALA A 343 49.68 -21.39 16.20
CA ALA A 343 50.14 -21.37 17.60
C ALA A 343 49.45 -20.32 18.49
N ARG A 344 48.19 -20.55 18.89
CA ARG A 344 47.77 -20.28 20.28
C ARG A 344 46.45 -20.95 20.64
N THR A 345 46.60 -22.02 21.40
CA THR A 345 45.57 -22.79 22.08
C THR A 345 44.82 -21.98 23.14
N GLN A 346 43.53 -22.31 23.27
CA GLN A 346 42.75 -22.44 24.50
C GLN A 346 42.60 -21.22 25.43
N ARG A 347 41.36 -20.76 25.61
CA ARG A 347 40.75 -20.59 26.95
C ARG A 347 39.23 -20.43 26.87
N ALA A 348 38.58 -21.18 27.75
CA ALA A 348 37.14 -21.31 27.98
C ALA A 348 36.55 -20.07 28.70
N PRO A 349 35.22 -19.96 28.82
CA PRO A 349 34.53 -18.75 29.25
C PRO A 349 34.59 -18.57 30.77
N VAL A 350 34.73 -17.33 31.23
CA VAL A 350 34.64 -17.00 32.66
C VAL A 350 33.33 -16.28 32.91
N HIS A 351 32.41 -17.00 33.56
CA HIS A 351 31.24 -16.43 34.22
C HIS A 351 31.70 -15.63 35.44
N HIS A 352 31.34 -14.35 35.51
CA HIS A 352 31.30 -13.63 36.77
C HIS A 352 29.87 -13.65 37.31
N ALA A 353 29.68 -14.47 38.35
CA ALA A 353 28.50 -14.42 39.21
C ALA A 353 28.62 -13.22 40.16
N HIS A 354 27.52 -12.48 40.34
CA HIS A 354 27.25 -11.71 41.56
C HIS A 354 25.90 -12.14 42.13
N PRO A 355 25.76 -12.25 43.47
CA PRO A 355 24.68 -12.98 44.10
C PRO A 355 23.51 -12.08 44.49
N GLY A 356 22.31 -12.64 44.39
CA GLY A 356 21.16 -12.25 45.19
C GLY A 356 20.32 -11.12 44.61
N HIS A 357 19.29 -11.49 43.85
CA HIS A 357 17.90 -11.05 44.00
C HIS A 357 17.07 -12.08 43.23
N ALA A 358 16.23 -12.86 43.94
CA ALA A 358 15.29 -13.76 43.29
C ALA A 358 14.26 -12.91 42.52
N PRO A 359 14.13 -13.04 41.18
CA PRO A 359 13.10 -12.30 40.48
C PRO A 359 11.75 -12.89 40.87
N ALA A 360 10.86 -12.01 41.33
CA ALA A 360 9.45 -12.33 41.49
C ALA A 360 8.93 -12.99 40.21
N ARG A 361 8.21 -14.11 40.34
CA ARG A 361 7.55 -14.78 39.21
C ARG A 361 6.65 -13.77 38.53
N LEU A 362 7.08 -13.29 37.36
CA LEU A 362 6.23 -12.63 36.39
C LEU A 362 5.07 -13.58 36.06
N PRO A 363 3.84 -13.07 35.85
CA PRO A 363 2.74 -13.90 35.40
C PRO A 363 3.18 -14.71 34.18
N GLU A 364 3.00 -16.03 34.24
CA GLU A 364 3.37 -16.96 33.17
C GLU A 364 2.80 -16.43 31.85
N ARG A 365 3.71 -16.14 30.91
CA ARG A 365 3.37 -15.68 29.56
C ARG A 365 2.34 -16.64 28.98
N ALA A 366 1.29 -16.10 28.36
CA ALA A 366 0.31 -16.93 27.66
C ALA A 366 1.08 -17.91 26.74
N PRO A 367 0.71 -19.21 26.76
CA PRO A 367 1.46 -20.21 26.03
C PRO A 367 1.39 -19.91 24.52
N ASP A 368 2.53 -19.88 23.85
CA ASP A 368 2.62 -19.60 22.41
C ASP A 368 1.83 -20.62 21.56
N PRO A 369 1.58 -20.36 20.26
CA PRO A 369 0.82 -21.27 19.40
C PRO A 369 1.37 -22.70 19.27
N ALA A 370 2.63 -22.95 19.64
CA ALA A 370 3.20 -24.30 19.65
C ALA A 370 2.71 -25.13 20.84
N HIS A 371 2.13 -24.51 21.87
CA HIS A 371 1.54 -25.22 23.00
C HIS A 371 0.16 -25.85 22.66
N PRO A 372 -0.09 -27.11 23.08
CA PRO A 372 -1.35 -27.80 22.82
C PRO A 372 -2.63 -27.10 23.31
N GLY A 373 -2.52 -26.24 24.32
CA GLY A 373 -3.64 -25.50 24.88
C GLY A 373 -3.98 -24.20 24.14
N HIS A 374 -3.18 -23.78 23.14
CA HIS A 374 -3.40 -22.52 22.44
C HIS A 374 -4.53 -22.64 21.40
N PRO A 375 -5.44 -21.65 21.27
CA PRO A 375 -6.56 -21.70 20.31
C PRO A 375 -6.12 -21.88 18.86
N ASP A 376 -4.95 -21.37 18.49
CA ASP A 376 -4.40 -21.50 17.13
C ASP A 376 -3.55 -22.77 16.91
N HIS A 377 -3.38 -23.62 17.94
CA HIS A 377 -2.54 -24.82 17.85
C HIS A 377 -3.01 -25.78 16.75
N ALA A 378 -4.33 -25.96 16.61
CA ALA A 378 -4.91 -26.83 15.59
C ALA A 378 -4.66 -26.31 14.15
N LEU A 379 -4.65 -24.98 13.95
CA LEU A 379 -4.29 -24.39 12.67
C LEU A 379 -2.80 -24.54 12.40
N LEU A 380 -1.95 -24.31 13.39
CA LEU A 380 -0.50 -24.50 13.28
C LEU A 380 -0.12 -25.95 12.91
N LEU A 381 -0.76 -26.95 13.51
CA LEU A 381 -0.50 -28.35 13.18
C LEU A 381 -0.84 -28.69 11.71
N ARG A 382 -1.93 -28.12 11.17
CA ARG A 382 -2.31 -28.30 9.77
C ARG A 382 -1.36 -27.60 8.81
N ILE A 383 -0.92 -26.38 9.16
CA ILE A 383 0.11 -25.67 8.41
C ILE A 383 1.42 -26.48 8.39
N ARG A 384 1.88 -26.97 9.55
CA ARG A 384 3.07 -27.82 9.65
C ARG A 384 2.94 -29.10 8.81
N ALA A 385 1.76 -29.71 8.79
CA ALA A 385 1.50 -30.87 7.94
C ALA A 385 1.59 -30.52 6.44
N GLY A 386 1.05 -29.39 6.03
CA GLY A 386 1.17 -28.87 4.66
C GLY A 386 2.63 -28.59 4.27
N VAL A 387 3.39 -27.93 5.14
CA VAL A 387 4.82 -27.63 4.89
C VAL A 387 5.65 -28.91 4.79
N ARG A 388 5.38 -29.93 5.62
CA ARG A 388 6.00 -31.26 5.45
C ARG A 388 5.68 -31.91 4.10
N GLY A 389 4.48 -31.64 3.57
CA GLY A 389 4.11 -32.05 2.22
C GLY A 389 4.96 -31.37 1.15
N LEU A 390 5.15 -30.05 1.27
CA LEU A 390 6.02 -29.27 0.38
C LEU A 390 7.48 -29.72 0.47
N ASP A 391 8.02 -29.90 1.69
CA ASP A 391 9.40 -30.35 1.91
C ASP A 391 9.65 -31.71 1.23
N ARG A 392 8.74 -32.68 1.41
CA ARG A 392 8.83 -33.99 0.74
C ARG A 392 8.76 -33.88 -0.78
N ALA A 393 7.92 -32.99 -1.30
CA ALA A 393 7.78 -32.79 -2.74
C ALA A 393 9.07 -32.31 -3.41
N VAL A 394 9.94 -31.61 -2.66
CA VAL A 394 11.25 -31.14 -3.13
C VAL A 394 12.42 -31.99 -2.59
N GLY A 395 12.15 -33.13 -1.95
CA GLY A 395 13.17 -34.05 -1.46
C GLY A 395 13.96 -33.55 -0.24
N LYS A 396 13.37 -32.65 0.55
CA LYS A 396 13.97 -32.04 1.74
C LYS A 396 13.35 -32.62 3.02
N ASP A 397 14.16 -32.78 4.06
CA ASP A 397 13.68 -33.10 5.42
C ASP A 397 13.23 -31.86 6.20
N TRP A 398 12.47 -32.07 7.28
CA TRP A 398 12.03 -30.98 8.16
C TRP A 398 13.21 -30.33 8.88
N ASP A 399 13.31 -29.00 8.80
CA ASP A 399 14.38 -28.23 9.43
C ASP A 399 13.87 -26.93 10.08
N THR A 400 14.80 -26.12 10.58
CA THR A 400 14.51 -24.81 11.18
C THR A 400 13.84 -23.85 10.21
N ALA A 401 14.16 -23.91 8.91
CA ALA A 401 13.50 -23.07 7.91
C ALA A 401 12.04 -23.52 7.69
N SER A 402 11.75 -24.82 7.75
CA SER A 402 10.40 -25.36 7.71
C SER A 402 9.56 -24.91 8.91
N GLU A 403 10.14 -24.87 10.12
CA GLU A 403 9.46 -24.30 11.30
C GLU A 403 9.15 -22.81 11.13
N ARG A 404 10.11 -22.02 10.63
CA ARG A 404 9.93 -20.58 10.38
C ARG A 404 8.86 -20.31 9.32
N LEU A 405 8.88 -21.07 8.23
CA LEU A 405 7.85 -21.00 7.20
C LEU A 405 6.47 -21.31 7.79
N GLY A 406 6.35 -22.36 8.61
CA GLY A 406 5.10 -22.72 9.29
C GLY A 406 4.59 -21.63 10.24
N ALA A 407 5.47 -21.00 11.02
CA ALA A 407 5.11 -19.90 11.92
C ALA A 407 4.67 -18.64 11.15
N SER A 408 5.38 -18.28 10.09
CA SER A 408 5.06 -17.13 9.23
C SER A 408 3.73 -17.32 8.47
N LEU A 409 3.46 -18.54 7.99
CA LEU A 409 2.18 -18.92 7.41
C LEU A 409 1.04 -18.84 8.43
N LEU A 410 1.26 -19.21 9.69
CA LEU A 410 0.26 -19.05 10.74
C LEU A 410 -0.09 -17.57 10.95
N ALA A 411 0.92 -16.70 11.05
CA ALA A 411 0.71 -15.26 11.19
C ALA A 411 -0.09 -14.69 10.01
N LYS A 412 0.25 -15.08 8.78
CA LYS A 412 -0.48 -14.64 7.58
C LYS A 412 -1.91 -15.19 7.53
N ALA A 413 -2.12 -16.44 7.96
CA ALA A 413 -3.44 -17.03 8.05
C ALA A 413 -4.34 -16.25 9.02
N LYS A 414 -3.81 -15.86 10.19
CA LYS A 414 -4.54 -15.03 11.16
C LYS A 414 -4.86 -13.64 10.63
N GLU A 415 -3.92 -13.03 9.91
CA GLU A 415 -4.11 -11.74 9.23
C GLU A 415 -5.31 -11.80 8.25
N CYS A 416 -5.43 -12.92 7.53
CA CYS A 416 -6.53 -13.18 6.59
C CYS A 416 -7.76 -13.84 7.24
N GLY A 417 -7.88 -13.84 8.57
CA GLY A 417 -9.06 -14.34 9.28
C GLY A 417 -9.26 -15.86 9.25
N PHE A 418 -8.21 -16.64 9.05
CA PHE A 418 -8.26 -18.11 9.19
C PHE A 418 -8.29 -18.49 10.68
N SER A 419 -8.91 -19.62 10.95
CA SER A 419 -9.19 -20.14 12.29
C SER A 419 -8.85 -21.64 12.40
N GLY A 420 -8.86 -22.15 13.63
CA GLY A 420 -8.68 -23.59 13.92
C GLY A 420 -9.70 -24.52 13.25
N ARG A 421 -10.76 -24.00 12.62
CA ARG A 421 -11.77 -24.79 11.90
C ARG A 421 -11.51 -24.94 10.40
N ASP A 422 -10.68 -24.07 9.83
CA ASP A 422 -10.50 -23.97 8.38
C ASP A 422 -9.56 -25.05 7.84
N GLU A 423 -10.03 -25.93 6.97
CA GLU A 423 -9.13 -26.84 6.24
C GLU A 423 -8.29 -26.02 5.25
N ILE A 424 -7.04 -26.44 5.04
CA ILE A 424 -6.11 -25.69 4.19
C ILE A 424 -5.37 -26.58 3.21
N ALA A 425 -4.96 -26.00 2.09
CA ALA A 425 -3.95 -26.56 1.20
C ALA A 425 -2.81 -25.56 1.01
N LEU A 426 -1.58 -26.08 0.92
CA LEU A 426 -0.40 -25.28 0.60
C LEU A 426 0.15 -25.70 -0.76
N VAL A 427 0.49 -24.73 -1.59
CA VAL A 427 1.03 -24.94 -2.94
C VAL A 427 2.14 -23.92 -3.21
N LEU A 428 3.22 -24.35 -3.86
CA LEU A 428 4.28 -23.47 -4.33
C LEU A 428 3.91 -22.90 -5.71
N ASN A 429 4.33 -21.66 -6.00
CA ASN A 429 4.21 -21.16 -7.37
C ASN A 429 5.12 -21.92 -8.33
N ASP A 430 4.70 -22.04 -9.59
CA ASP A 430 5.58 -22.42 -10.70
C ASP A 430 6.49 -21.25 -11.12
N ALA A 431 7.56 -21.56 -11.85
CA ALA A 431 8.46 -20.54 -12.37
C ALA A 431 7.74 -19.63 -13.38
N THR A 432 7.86 -18.32 -13.18
CA THR A 432 7.39 -17.28 -14.10
C THR A 432 8.59 -16.52 -14.67
N ALA A 433 8.35 -15.54 -15.53
CA ALA A 433 9.41 -14.69 -16.07
C ALA A 433 10.16 -13.88 -15.00
N THR A 434 9.54 -13.64 -13.84
CA THR A 434 10.06 -12.75 -12.78
C THR A 434 10.25 -13.44 -11.43
N LEU A 435 9.63 -14.60 -11.22
CA LEU A 435 9.74 -15.35 -9.98
C LEU A 435 10.19 -16.79 -10.27
N PRO A 436 11.23 -17.30 -9.59
CA PRO A 436 11.56 -18.71 -9.70
C PRO A 436 10.43 -19.57 -9.10
N ALA A 437 10.38 -20.84 -9.51
CA ALA A 437 9.49 -21.81 -8.88
C ALA A 437 9.77 -21.87 -7.37
N GLY A 438 8.72 -21.84 -6.56
CA GLY A 438 8.81 -21.86 -5.09
C GLY A 438 9.17 -20.53 -4.43
N ALA A 439 9.20 -19.41 -5.16
CA ALA A 439 9.35 -18.06 -4.59
C ALA A 439 8.21 -17.66 -3.64
N LEU A 440 7.00 -18.20 -3.85
CA LEU A 440 5.79 -17.99 -3.08
C LEU A 440 5.25 -19.31 -2.55
N VAL A 441 4.71 -19.26 -1.34
CA VAL A 441 3.87 -20.32 -0.77
C VAL A 441 2.45 -19.78 -0.67
N HIS A 442 1.54 -20.36 -1.43
CA HIS A 442 0.12 -20.06 -1.41
C HIS A 442 -0.59 -20.93 -0.38
N MET A 443 -1.52 -20.33 0.35
CA MET A 443 -2.41 -21.01 1.28
C MET A 443 -3.86 -20.77 0.85
N GLU A 444 -4.59 -21.86 0.66
CA GLU A 444 -6.00 -21.85 0.28
C GLU A 444 -6.85 -22.49 1.39
N ARG A 445 -7.95 -21.85 1.76
CA ARG A 445 -9.02 -22.38 2.61
C ARG A 445 -9.88 -23.34 1.78
N ARG A 446 -10.05 -24.56 2.27
CA ARG A 446 -10.87 -25.60 1.62
C ARG A 446 -11.95 -26.11 2.56
N GLY A 447 -12.86 -26.90 1.99
CA GLY A 447 -13.88 -27.60 2.74
C GLY A 447 -15.09 -26.73 3.13
N PRO A 448 -15.96 -27.24 4.02
CA PRO A 448 -17.28 -26.67 4.28
C PRO A 448 -17.27 -25.30 4.99
N TYR A 449 -16.09 -24.83 5.43
CA TYR A 449 -15.90 -23.54 6.09
C TYR A 449 -15.23 -22.50 5.18
N ALA A 450 -15.06 -22.80 3.88
CA ALA A 450 -14.67 -21.80 2.90
C ALA A 450 -15.67 -20.64 2.89
N SER A 451 -15.14 -19.41 2.89
CA SER A 451 -15.91 -18.18 2.74
C SER A 451 -16.66 -18.18 1.40
N ALA A 452 -17.85 -17.58 1.36
CA ALA A 452 -18.54 -17.30 0.10
C ALA A 452 -17.78 -16.27 -0.76
N ASP A 453 -16.91 -15.47 -0.13
CA ASP A 453 -15.96 -14.61 -0.81
C ASP A 453 -14.70 -15.42 -1.20
N PRO A 454 -14.41 -15.61 -2.50
CA PRO A 454 -13.22 -16.33 -2.95
C PRO A 454 -11.90 -15.70 -2.49
N ALA A 455 -11.83 -14.37 -2.34
CA ALA A 455 -10.61 -13.68 -1.92
C ALA A 455 -10.27 -14.00 -0.46
N ALA A 456 -11.28 -14.12 0.41
CA ALA A 456 -11.11 -14.54 1.80
C ALA A 456 -10.65 -16.01 1.98
N ASN A 457 -10.66 -16.80 0.90
CA ASN A 457 -10.19 -18.18 0.90
C ASN A 457 -8.74 -18.33 0.48
N TRP A 458 -8.03 -17.26 0.10
CA TRP A 458 -6.71 -17.41 -0.49
C TRP A 458 -5.74 -16.36 0.04
N THR A 459 -4.51 -16.77 0.33
CA THR A 459 -3.43 -15.90 0.78
C THR A 459 -2.08 -16.46 0.37
N HIS A 460 -1.01 -15.67 0.48
CA HIS A 460 0.35 -16.13 0.20
C HIS A 460 1.40 -15.41 1.03
N VAL A 461 2.59 -16.00 1.07
CA VAL A 461 3.81 -15.39 1.62
C VAL A 461 4.96 -15.59 0.64
N ARG A 462 5.95 -14.69 0.65
CA ARG A 462 7.23 -14.94 -0.01
C ARG A 462 8.03 -15.95 0.81
N THR A 463 8.51 -17.00 0.16
CA THR A 463 9.24 -18.09 0.83
C THR A 463 10.49 -17.56 1.52
N ALA A 464 11.25 -16.67 0.87
CA ALA A 464 12.47 -16.07 1.42
C ALA A 464 12.22 -15.29 2.72
N ASP A 465 11.19 -14.44 2.75
CA ASP A 465 10.85 -13.64 3.93
C ASP A 465 10.35 -14.53 5.07
N ALA A 466 9.52 -15.54 4.71
CA ALA A 466 8.94 -16.46 5.67
C ALA A 466 9.98 -17.33 6.38
N VAL A 467 11.05 -17.77 5.69
CA VAL A 467 12.13 -18.56 6.28
C VAL A 467 13.19 -17.70 7.00
N ALA A 468 13.28 -16.40 6.67
CA ALA A 468 14.15 -15.45 7.35
C ALA A 468 13.58 -14.97 8.69
N THR A 469 12.24 -14.97 8.84
CA THR A 469 11.56 -14.50 10.04
C THR A 469 11.64 -15.52 11.19
N PRO A 470 12.14 -15.16 12.39
CA PRO A 470 12.12 -16.04 13.56
C PRO A 470 10.70 -16.45 13.99
N CYS A 471 10.51 -17.70 14.41
CA CYS A 471 9.18 -18.22 14.80
C CYS A 471 8.51 -17.37 15.89
N GLU A 472 9.30 -16.90 16.86
CA GLU A 472 8.84 -16.09 17.99
C GLU A 472 8.20 -14.76 17.53
N ASP A 473 8.72 -14.16 16.46
CA ASP A 473 8.18 -12.91 15.91
C ASP A 473 6.87 -13.16 15.16
N SER A 474 6.81 -14.23 14.37
CA SER A 474 5.58 -14.64 13.69
C SER A 474 4.47 -15.03 14.68
N TYR A 475 4.79 -15.71 15.79
CA TYR A 475 3.83 -16.02 16.84
C TYR A 475 3.34 -14.77 17.59
N ARG A 476 4.24 -13.84 17.90
CA ARG A 476 3.85 -12.54 18.50
C ARG A 476 2.90 -11.77 17.57
N LYS A 477 3.16 -11.79 16.25
CA LYS A 477 2.27 -11.21 15.24
C LYS A 477 0.90 -11.91 15.23
N ALA A 478 0.87 -13.24 15.24
CA ALA A 478 -0.37 -14.02 15.26
C ALA A 478 -1.23 -13.73 16.52
N GLU A 479 -0.60 -13.64 17.69
CA GLU A 479 -1.25 -13.32 18.96
C GLU A 479 -1.84 -11.90 18.97
N ALA A 480 -1.09 -10.91 18.48
CA ALA A 480 -1.57 -9.53 18.37
C ALA A 480 -2.81 -9.45 17.47
N LEU A 481 -2.80 -10.14 16.33
CA LEU A 481 -3.93 -10.22 15.40
C LEU A 481 -5.15 -10.91 16.03
N ALA A 482 -4.94 -11.99 16.80
CA ALA A 482 -6.01 -12.67 17.52
C ALA A 482 -6.65 -11.76 18.60
N GLY A 483 -5.83 -10.98 19.31
CA GLY A 483 -6.31 -9.99 20.29
C GLY A 483 -7.16 -8.89 19.66
N MET A 484 -6.74 -8.38 18.49
CA MET A 484 -7.50 -7.38 17.73
C MET A 484 -8.85 -7.93 17.24
N GLN A 485 -8.90 -9.19 16.79
CA GLN A 485 -10.13 -9.85 16.32
C GLN A 485 -11.11 -10.19 17.46
N ALA A 486 -10.61 -10.46 18.67
CA ALA A 486 -11.44 -10.68 19.85
C ALA A 486 -12.11 -9.38 20.34
N ALA A 487 -11.42 -8.25 20.23
CA ALA A 487 -11.94 -6.93 20.63
C ALA A 487 -13.06 -6.41 19.70
N THR A 488 -13.07 -6.83 18.43
CA THR A 488 -14.07 -6.41 17.43
C THR A 488 -15.30 -7.32 17.36
N SER A 489 -15.34 -8.42 18.12
CA SER A 489 -16.48 -9.35 18.16
C SER A 489 -17.60 -8.85 19.10
N PRO A 490 -18.90 -9.09 18.80
CA PRO A 490 -20.04 -8.58 19.58
C PRO A 490 -20.10 -9.09 21.04
N GLN A 491 -19.36 -10.16 21.38
CA GLN A 491 -19.18 -10.59 22.78
C GLN A 491 -18.21 -9.71 23.57
N GLY A 492 -17.23 -9.08 22.91
CA GLY A 492 -16.29 -8.12 23.54
C GLY A 492 -16.99 -6.84 24.00
N HIS A 493 -17.93 -6.32 23.21
CA HIS A 493 -18.75 -5.17 23.60
C HIS A 493 -19.55 -5.39 24.88
N ARG A 494 -20.12 -6.60 25.10
CA ARG A 494 -20.83 -6.94 26.35
C ARG A 494 -19.91 -7.06 27.57
N ALA A 495 -18.67 -7.50 27.39
CA ALA A 495 -17.72 -7.60 28.49
C ALA A 495 -17.28 -6.22 28.99
N ILE A 496 -17.12 -5.25 28.09
CA ILE A 496 -16.74 -3.86 28.39
C ILE A 496 -17.90 -3.11 29.09
N GLU A 497 -19.15 -3.38 28.70
CA GLU A 497 -20.32 -2.82 29.42
C GLU A 497 -20.46 -3.39 30.84
N SER A 498 -20.14 -4.68 31.06
CA SER A 498 -20.26 -5.29 32.40
C SER A 498 -19.23 -4.75 33.42
N THR A 499 -18.01 -4.43 32.97
CA THR A 499 -16.97 -3.83 33.81
C THR A 499 -17.23 -2.35 34.10
N ALA A 500 -17.86 -1.63 33.18
CA ALA A 500 -18.29 -0.24 33.41
C ALA A 500 -19.41 -0.13 34.46
N VAL A 501 -20.37 -1.07 34.47
CA VAL A 501 -21.46 -1.10 35.45
C VAL A 501 -20.97 -1.53 36.85
N ALA A 502 -19.98 -2.42 36.93
CA ALA A 502 -19.40 -2.83 38.21
C ALA A 502 -18.56 -1.72 38.89
N ALA A 503 -17.88 -0.86 38.10
CA ALA A 503 -17.11 0.27 38.63
C ALA A 503 -18.00 1.41 39.17
N ALA A 504 -19.23 1.55 38.66
CA ALA A 504 -20.18 2.56 39.12
C ALA A 504 -20.85 2.22 40.47
N HIS A 505 -20.77 0.96 40.94
CA HIS A 505 -21.35 0.52 42.21
C HIS A 505 -20.35 0.49 43.39
N GLN A 506 -19.10 0.93 43.21
CA GLN A 506 -18.08 0.99 44.26
C GLN A 506 -17.59 2.43 44.53
N GLN A 507 -18.52 3.37 44.75
CA GLN A 507 -18.21 4.61 45.48
C GLN A 507 -18.90 4.58 46.84
N PRO A 508 -18.16 4.55 47.97
CA PRO A 508 -18.78 4.65 49.28
C PRO A 508 -19.17 6.11 49.55
N HIS A 509 -20.44 6.32 49.90
CA HIS A 509 -20.91 7.52 50.58
C HIS A 509 -20.06 7.74 51.85
N ALA A 510 -19.29 8.82 51.89
CA ALA A 510 -18.75 9.36 53.13
C ALA A 510 -19.55 10.63 53.50
N MET A 511 -20.44 10.47 54.49
CA MET A 511 -20.97 11.56 55.31
C MET A 511 -19.90 11.94 56.34
N GLY A 512 -19.67 13.25 56.51
CA GLY A 512 -18.75 13.82 57.50
C GLY A 512 -18.35 15.23 57.13
#